data_AF-A0A699UG70-F1
#
_entry.id   AF-A0A699UG70-F1
#
_cell.length_a   1.000
_cell.length_b   1.000
_cell.length_c   1.000
_cell.angle_alpha   90.00
_cell.angle_beta   90.00
_cell.angle_gamma   90.00
#
_symmetry.space_group_name_H-M   'P 1'
#
loop_
_entity.id
_entity.type
_entity.pdbx_description
1 polymer ?
#
loop_
_entity_poly.entity_id
_entity_poly.type
_entity_poly.pdbx_seq_one_letter_code
_entity_poly.pdbx_strand_id
1 'polypeptide(L)'
;RLKVVSCMKVKKYVDRGSYLFVVQVVKKEPIERHLEDVPVICKFADVFPEDLPGLPPPQQVEFEIELVPGAALVVRAPYRLAPSKMKELAKKLQELSDKGFIRPSSSL
;
A
#
# COMPACT_ATOMS: atom_id res chain seq x y z
N ARG A 1 -10.70 -13.04 38.48
CA ARG A 1 -10.62 -14.42 37.93
C ARG A 1 -12.05 -14.93 37.76
N LEU A 2 -12.46 -15.30 36.54
CA LEU A 2 -13.78 -15.89 36.30
C LEU A 2 -13.80 -17.32 36.86
N LYS A 3 -14.89 -17.70 37.55
CA LYS A 3 -15.04 -19.03 38.16
C LYS A 3 -16.02 -19.83 37.32
N VAL A 4 -15.54 -20.89 36.68
CA VAL A 4 -16.37 -21.82 35.92
C VAL A 4 -17.20 -22.67 36.90
N VAL A 5 -18.49 -22.81 36.64
CA VAL A 5 -19.41 -23.62 37.45
C VAL A 5 -20.15 -24.63 36.58
N SER A 6 -20.46 -25.80 37.13
CA SER A 6 -21.25 -26.84 36.46
C SER A 6 -22.71 -26.42 36.31
N CYS A 7 -23.36 -26.86 35.22
CA CYS A 7 -24.79 -26.67 34.97
C CYS A 7 -25.67 -27.19 36.14
N MET A 8 -25.24 -28.24 36.85
CA MET A 8 -25.97 -28.78 38.01
C MET A 8 -25.99 -27.79 39.18
N LYS A 9 -24.88 -27.06 39.38
CA LYS A 9 -24.80 -26.01 40.41
C LYS A 9 -25.64 -24.81 40.00
N VAL A 10 -25.59 -24.43 38.73
CA VAL A 10 -26.43 -23.35 38.18
C VAL A 10 -27.91 -23.66 38.43
N LYS A 11 -28.36 -24.88 38.12
CA LYS A 11 -29.74 -25.32 38.38
C LYS A 11 -30.12 -25.21 39.86
N LYS A 12 -29.27 -25.68 40.78
CA LYS A 12 -29.50 -25.55 42.23
C LYS A 12 -29.63 -24.11 42.72
N TYR A 13 -28.92 -23.16 42.11
CA TYR A 13 -29.04 -21.74 42.48
C TYR A 13 -30.38 -21.16 42.00
N VAL A 14 -30.81 -21.52 40.79
CA VAL A 14 -32.12 -21.13 40.24
C VAL A 14 -33.26 -21.74 41.06
N ASP A 15 -33.18 -23.04 41.40
CA ASP A 15 -34.18 -23.73 42.24
C ASP A 15 -34.31 -23.10 43.64
N ARG A 16 -33.28 -22.39 44.10
CA ARG A 16 -33.26 -21.63 45.38
C ARG A 16 -33.70 -20.17 45.22
N GLY A 17 -34.24 -19.78 44.06
CA GLY A 17 -34.76 -18.44 43.80
C GLY A 17 -33.71 -17.41 43.38
N SER A 18 -32.49 -17.84 42.99
CA SER A 18 -31.47 -16.91 42.49
C SER A 18 -31.73 -16.53 41.03
N TYR A 19 -31.48 -15.27 40.67
CA TYR A 19 -31.57 -14.79 39.30
C TYR A 19 -30.30 -15.12 38.51
N LEU A 20 -30.48 -15.55 37.26
CA LEU A 20 -29.39 -15.82 36.33
C LEU A 20 -29.32 -14.73 35.26
N PHE A 21 -28.11 -14.18 35.07
CA PHE A 21 -27.82 -13.28 33.95
C PHE A 21 -26.84 -13.97 33.00
N VAL A 22 -27.22 -14.06 31.73
CA VAL A 22 -26.35 -14.59 30.67
C VAL A 22 -25.80 -13.41 29.88
N VAL A 23 -24.48 -13.31 29.80
CA VAL A 23 -23.80 -12.31 28.97
C VAL A 23 -23.16 -13.03 27.80
N GLN A 24 -23.58 -12.69 26.59
CA GLN A 24 -22.94 -13.15 25.37
C GLN A 24 -21.87 -12.14 24.96
N VAL A 25 -20.61 -12.59 24.88
CA VAL A 25 -19.52 -11.77 24.35
C VAL A 25 -19.32 -12.13 22.89
N VAL A 26 -19.66 -11.20 22.00
CA VAL A 26 -19.39 -11.34 20.56
C VAL A 26 -18.06 -10.65 20.27
N LYS A 27 -17.07 -11.41 19.78
CA LYS A 27 -15.83 -10.83 19.27
C LYS A 27 -16.15 -10.17 17.93
N LYS A 28 -16.15 -8.84 17.89
CA LYS A 28 -16.20 -8.12 16.61
C LYS A 28 -14.89 -8.38 15.87
N GLU A 29 -14.99 -8.74 14.60
CA GLU A 29 -13.83 -8.69 13.73
C GLU A 29 -13.33 -7.25 13.66
N PRO A 30 -12.01 -7.04 13.60
CA PRO A 30 -11.48 -5.70 13.41
C PRO A 30 -12.01 -5.16 12.10
N ILE A 31 -12.61 -3.96 12.15
CA ILE A 31 -12.99 -3.22 10.95
C ILE A 31 -11.68 -2.96 10.18
N GLU A 32 -11.59 -3.46 8.95
CA GLU A 32 -10.51 -3.09 8.04
C GLU A 32 -10.52 -1.56 7.92
N ARG A 33 -9.38 -0.95 8.22
CA ARG A 33 -9.22 0.51 8.09
C ARG A 33 -8.74 0.80 6.68
N HIS A 34 -9.52 1.55 5.94
CA HIS A 34 -9.14 2.03 4.62
C HIS A 34 -8.43 3.39 4.73
N LEU A 35 -7.72 3.80 3.68
CA LEU A 35 -7.05 5.11 3.66
C LEU A 35 -8.10 6.24 3.74
N GLU A 36 -9.28 5.99 3.19
CA GLU A 36 -10.46 6.86 3.25
C GLU A 36 -11.00 7.07 4.68
N ASP A 37 -10.61 6.25 5.65
CA ASP A 37 -10.98 6.44 7.06
C ASP A 37 -10.10 7.49 7.77
N VAL A 38 -9.00 7.92 7.13
CA VAL A 38 -8.08 8.91 7.68
C VAL A 38 -8.48 10.31 7.20
N PRO A 39 -8.99 11.19 8.08
CA PRO A 39 -9.53 12.49 7.66
C PRO A 39 -8.52 13.40 6.96
N VAL A 40 -7.22 13.19 7.18
CA VAL A 40 -6.18 13.96 6.50
C VAL A 40 -6.00 13.50 5.05
N ILE A 41 -6.12 12.20 4.77
CA ILE A 41 -5.94 11.65 3.42
C ILE A 41 -7.10 12.10 2.53
N CYS A 42 -8.33 12.08 3.05
CA CYS A 42 -9.51 12.55 2.32
C CYS A 42 -9.44 14.03 1.93
N LYS A 43 -8.70 14.86 2.67
CA LYS A 43 -8.48 16.28 2.32
C LYS A 43 -7.50 16.47 1.16
N PHE A 44 -6.68 15.47 0.87
CA PHE A 44 -5.62 15.50 -0.14
C PHE A 44 -5.71 14.27 -1.05
N ALA A 45 -6.92 13.80 -1.36
CA ALA A 45 -7.14 12.60 -2.16
C ALA A 45 -6.52 12.72 -3.57
N ASP A 46 -6.40 13.94 -4.08
CA ASP A 46 -5.73 14.30 -5.33
C ASP A 46 -4.21 14.09 -5.30
N VAL A 47 -3.59 14.10 -4.11
CA VAL A 47 -2.14 13.88 -3.91
C VAL A 47 -1.80 12.39 -3.78
N PHE A 48 -2.80 11.54 -3.52
CA PHE A 48 -2.65 10.08 -3.39
C PHE A 48 -3.48 9.31 -4.44
N PRO A 49 -3.28 9.56 -5.75
CA PRO A 49 -3.97 8.78 -6.77
C PRO A 49 -3.45 7.33 -6.76
N GLU A 50 -4.33 6.38 -7.07
CA GLU A 50 -3.98 4.96 -7.22
C GLU A 50 -2.90 4.74 -8.29
N ASP A 51 -2.87 5.64 -9.28
CA ASP A 51 -1.96 5.61 -10.42
C ASP A 51 -1.30 6.97 -10.66
N LEU A 52 -0.01 6.96 -11.06
CA LEU A 52 0.71 8.20 -11.35
C LEU A 52 0.06 8.96 -12.52
N PRO A 53 -0.27 10.27 -12.37
CA PRO A 53 -1.03 11.05 -13.36
C PRO A 53 -0.22 11.46 -14.60
N GLY A 54 1.03 11.00 -14.73
CA GLY A 54 1.96 11.38 -15.80
C GLY A 54 3.01 12.38 -15.32
N LEU A 55 3.67 13.04 -16.27
CA LEU A 55 4.64 14.09 -15.95
C LEU A 55 3.98 15.25 -15.22
N PRO A 56 4.64 15.83 -14.21
CA PRO A 56 4.17 17.06 -13.60
C PRO A 56 4.14 18.20 -14.64
N PRO A 57 3.32 19.24 -14.43
CA PRO A 57 3.37 20.45 -15.24
C PRO A 57 4.79 21.01 -15.33
N PRO A 58 5.14 21.72 -16.43
CA PRO A 58 6.43 22.38 -16.55
C PRO A 58 6.75 23.21 -15.30
N GLN A 59 7.88 22.90 -14.67
CA GLN A 59 8.33 23.64 -13.50
C GLN A 59 9.08 24.89 -13.95
N GLN A 60 9.10 25.93 -13.11
CA GLN A 60 9.90 27.14 -13.37
C GLN A 60 11.42 26.88 -13.29
N VAL A 61 11.82 25.79 -12.65
CA VAL A 61 13.20 25.38 -12.48
C VAL A 61 13.47 24.19 -13.38
N GLU A 62 14.48 24.30 -14.22
CA GLU A 62 14.99 23.20 -15.03
C GLU A 62 16.03 22.43 -14.22
N PHE A 63 15.94 21.10 -14.20
CA PHE A 63 16.93 20.26 -13.54
C PHE A 63 18.10 20.02 -14.48
N GLU A 64 19.27 20.54 -14.15
CA GLU A 64 20.51 20.30 -14.89
C GLU A 64 21.42 19.33 -14.10
N ILE A 65 22.05 18.40 -14.82
CA ILE A 65 23.05 17.49 -14.24
C ILE A 65 24.43 18.04 -14.61
N GLU A 66 25.05 18.77 -13.68
CA GLU A 66 26.43 19.24 -13.84
C GLU A 66 27.41 18.08 -13.65
N LEU A 67 28.29 17.87 -14.64
CA LEU A 67 29.36 16.90 -14.53
C LEU A 67 30.58 17.56 -13.87
N VAL A 68 31.21 16.84 -12.94
CA VAL A 68 32.52 17.21 -12.41
C VAL A 68 33.52 17.29 -13.59
N PRO A 69 34.36 18.33 -13.69
CA PRO A 69 35.34 18.44 -14.78
C PRO A 69 36.19 17.17 -14.92
N GLY A 70 36.24 16.62 -16.13
CA GLY A 70 36.96 15.38 -16.44
C GLY A 70 36.19 14.08 -16.18
N ALA A 71 34.94 14.14 -15.69
CA ALA A 71 34.08 12.96 -15.58
C ALA A 71 33.67 12.45 -16.97
N ALA A 72 33.91 11.17 -17.23
CA ALA A 72 33.45 10.49 -18.44
C ALA A 72 32.04 9.90 -18.23
N LEU A 73 31.23 9.92 -19.29
CA LEU A 73 29.95 9.22 -19.30
C LEU A 73 30.18 7.70 -19.24
N VAL A 74 29.24 7.00 -18.59
CA VAL A 74 29.32 5.55 -18.43
C VAL A 74 28.41 4.86 -19.44
N VAL A 75 29.02 4.11 -20.35
CA VAL A 75 28.32 3.23 -21.28
C VAL A 75 28.55 1.79 -20.85
N ARG A 76 27.47 1.07 -20.53
CA ARG A 76 27.52 -0.34 -20.11
C ARG A 76 26.45 -1.15 -20.82
N ALA A 77 26.79 -2.40 -21.14
CA ALA A 77 25.82 -3.33 -21.68
C ALA A 77 24.72 -3.62 -20.64
N PRO A 78 23.45 -3.77 -21.05
CA PRO A 78 22.38 -4.20 -20.16
C PRO A 78 22.67 -5.57 -19.53
N TYR A 79 22.21 -5.78 -18.30
CA TYR A 79 22.31 -7.08 -17.64
C TYR A 79 21.44 -8.13 -18.33
N ARG A 80 21.90 -9.39 -18.31
CA ARG A 80 21.11 -10.52 -18.81
C ARG A 80 19.98 -10.82 -17.84
N LEU A 81 18.76 -10.87 -18.36
CA LEU A 81 17.55 -11.24 -17.63
C LEU A 81 16.94 -12.51 -18.20
N ALA A 82 16.30 -13.30 -17.34
CA ALA A 82 15.48 -14.43 -17.79
C ALA A 82 14.30 -13.92 -18.66
N PRO A 83 13.76 -14.74 -19.59
CA PRO A 83 12.69 -14.31 -20.49
C PRO A 83 11.45 -13.74 -19.79
N SER A 84 11.06 -14.28 -18.63
CA SER A 84 9.93 -13.77 -17.84
C SER A 84 10.19 -12.37 -17.30
N LYS A 85 11.40 -12.11 -16.80
CA LYS A 85 11.81 -10.79 -16.31
C LYS A 85 11.97 -9.77 -17.42
N MET A 86 12.43 -10.18 -18.61
CA MET A 86 12.47 -9.29 -19.77
C MET A 86 11.08 -8.85 -20.21
N LYS A 87 10.07 -9.76 -20.19
CA LYS A 87 8.67 -9.41 -20.50
C LYS A 87 8.08 -8.43 -19.49
N GLU A 88 8.34 -8.66 -18.20
CA GLU A 88 7.91 -7.76 -17.11
C GLU A 88 8.53 -6.36 -17.28
N LEU A 89 9.84 -6.29 -17.54
CA LEU A 89 10.54 -5.03 -17.78
C LEU A 89 9.99 -4.30 -19.01
N ALA A 90 9.77 -5.00 -20.13
CA ALA A 90 9.22 -4.41 -21.34
C ALA A 90 7.83 -3.82 -21.10
N LYS A 91 6.95 -4.52 -20.36
CA LYS A 91 5.65 -4.00 -19.95
C LYS A 91 5.80 -2.70 -19.16
N LYS A 92 6.75 -2.66 -18.20
CA LYS A 92 6.94 -1.48 -17.37
C LYS A 92 7.47 -0.28 -18.16
N LEU A 93 8.39 -0.52 -19.10
CA LEU A 93 8.90 0.53 -19.98
C LEU A 93 7.79 1.08 -20.88
N GLN A 94 6.89 0.23 -21.39
CA GLN A 94 5.73 0.67 -22.17
C GLN A 94 4.81 1.56 -21.32
N GLU A 95 4.45 1.13 -20.10
CA GLU A 95 3.63 1.94 -19.18
C GLU A 95 4.24 3.32 -18.91
N LEU A 96 5.57 3.40 -18.72
CA LEU A 96 6.27 4.66 -18.48
C LEU A 96 6.31 5.54 -19.74
N SER A 97 6.45 4.94 -20.92
CA SER A 97 6.42 5.64 -22.19
C SER A 97 5.02 6.20 -22.49
N ASP A 98 3.97 5.40 -22.25
CA ASP A 98 2.57 5.82 -22.47
C ASP A 98 2.17 6.97 -21.53
N LYS A 99 2.72 6.98 -20.30
CA LYS A 99 2.56 8.07 -19.33
C LYS A 99 3.48 9.28 -19.61
N GLY A 100 4.36 9.20 -20.61
CA GLY A 100 5.25 10.28 -21.02
C GLY A 100 6.48 10.50 -20.15
N PHE A 101 6.76 9.64 -19.16
CA PHE A 101 7.93 9.78 -18.28
C PHE A 101 9.25 9.52 -18.99
N ILE A 102 9.23 8.68 -20.03
CA ILE A 102 10.41 8.34 -20.83
C ILE A 102 10.08 8.44 -22.31
N ARG A 103 11.13 8.59 -23.12
CA ARG A 103 11.06 8.56 -24.57
C ARG A 103 12.31 7.87 -25.13
N PRO A 104 12.25 7.31 -26.34
CA PRO A 104 13.45 6.83 -27.03
C PRO A 104 14.51 7.94 -27.13
N SER A 105 15.76 7.59 -26.91
CA SER A 105 16.90 8.52 -27.02
C SER A 105 18.10 7.83 -27.68
N SER A 106 19.00 8.65 -28.20
CA SER A 106 20.34 8.24 -28.62
C SER A 106 21.32 9.00 -27.74
N SER A 107 21.91 8.30 -26.78
CA SER A 107 22.90 8.86 -25.84
C SER A 107 24.31 8.42 -26.28
N LEU A 108 25.26 9.35 -26.21
CA LEU A 108 26.67 9.14 -26.58
C LEU A 108 27.48 8.55 -25.42
#